data_AF-A0A4Y4K1A0-F1
#
_entry.id   AF-A0A4Y4K1A0-F1
#
_cell.length_a   1.000
_cell.length_b   1.000
_cell.length_c   1.000
_cell.angle_alpha   90.00
_cell.angle_beta   90.00
_cell.angle_gamma   90.00
#
_symmetry.space_group_name_H-M   'P 1'
#
loop_
_entity.id
_entity.type
_entity.pdbx_description
1 polymer ?
#
loop_
_entity_poly.entity_id
_entity_poly.type
_entity_poly.pdbx_seq_one_letter_code
_entity_poly.pdbx_strand_id
1 'polypeptide(L)'
;MFAEAVHAAGHPAPRVLAWRDVLRGQHAFTPGELVRIDSPGENAEVDRLLRDTDDPTRVEGTALWHRRFTAAVREVTAAARRAGAATTADPEDVAVMFDKRRCHARLAAAGVPVPPALTGPVGGWSGRDGLREQLKGARISRAFVKPAHGSSASGVVALTVAGPGRVKATTSVETTADGRLHNSLRVRHYTSETEVAALVDALVPDGIHVERWLPKASQGGRAADLRVVVVAGRATHAVVRTSRHPMTNLHLGGARGDLDAARAAIRAAGGGFTDVLDVAEQAAACFPGTLCVGVDILPATGWRRFTVGEVNAFGDLLPRLTGLPGSGAEGLETYAAQVAAAPTFVQAAAPTTTPAALHDTARTAAPAALQNTARTPTPTTTPAALHDTARTAAPAALQNTARTPAPTPAPDAAAAAAPATVQNATRTAAPAAVRRADRKEHHHGTTA
;
A
#
# COMPACT_ATOMS: atom_id res chain seq x y z
N MET A 1 -13.30 17.75 3.38
CA MET A 1 -13.21 17.08 2.07
C MET A 1 -14.20 15.93 1.90
N PHE A 2 -14.00 14.71 2.42
CA PHE A 2 -15.00 13.63 2.17
C PHE A 2 -16.39 13.97 2.74
N ALA A 3 -16.47 14.48 3.97
CA ALA A 3 -17.73 14.92 4.58
C ALA A 3 -18.41 16.06 3.79
N GLU A 4 -17.63 16.94 3.16
CA GLU A 4 -18.17 17.98 2.26
C GLU A 4 -18.75 17.37 1.00
N ALA A 5 -18.11 16.36 0.41
CA ALA A 5 -18.65 15.64 -0.74
C ALA A 5 -19.97 14.92 -0.41
N VAL A 6 -20.07 14.32 0.77
CA VAL A 6 -21.32 13.71 1.28
C VAL A 6 -22.41 14.78 1.44
N HIS A 7 -22.08 15.91 2.03
CA HIS A 7 -23.02 17.02 2.21
C HIS A 7 -23.47 17.62 0.86
N ALA A 8 -22.54 17.82 -0.07
CA ALA A 8 -22.83 18.33 -1.42
C ALA A 8 -23.72 17.38 -2.23
N ALA A 9 -23.67 16.08 -1.95
CA ALA A 9 -24.58 15.08 -2.51
C ALA A 9 -25.96 15.06 -1.83
N GLY A 10 -26.22 15.95 -0.86
CA GLY A 10 -27.51 16.06 -0.17
C GLY A 10 -27.71 15.08 0.99
N HIS A 11 -26.65 14.41 1.45
CA HIS A 11 -26.72 13.47 2.56
C HIS A 11 -26.37 14.14 3.91
N PRO A 12 -26.85 13.57 5.04
CA PRO A 12 -26.41 13.99 6.37
C PRO A 12 -24.88 13.87 6.52
N ALA A 13 -24.31 14.73 7.37
CA ALA A 13 -22.88 14.68 7.65
C ALA A 13 -22.49 13.28 8.18
N PRO A 14 -21.43 12.65 7.62
CA PRO A 14 -21.03 11.33 8.05
C PRO A 14 -20.41 11.40 9.45
N ARG A 15 -20.72 10.41 10.29
CA ARG A 15 -20.05 10.20 11.57
C ARG A 15 -18.61 9.74 11.31
N VAL A 16 -17.64 10.47 11.85
CA VAL A 16 -16.22 10.12 11.72
C VAL A 16 -15.76 9.31 12.93
N LEU A 17 -15.19 8.14 12.68
CA LEU A 17 -14.54 7.31 13.69
C LEU A 17 -13.03 7.46 13.54
N ALA A 18 -12.35 7.96 14.57
CA ALA A 18 -10.90 8.11 14.54
C ALA A 18 -10.22 6.75 14.71
N TRP A 19 -9.15 6.49 13.94
CA TRP A 19 -8.40 5.23 14.02
C TRP A 19 -7.87 4.93 15.42
N ARG A 20 -7.50 5.94 16.19
CA ARG A 20 -7.10 5.79 17.60
C ARG A 20 -8.16 5.10 18.44
N ASP A 21 -9.42 5.52 18.27
CA ASP A 21 -10.54 5.02 19.06
C ASP A 21 -10.97 3.64 18.53
N VAL A 22 -10.96 3.47 17.20
CA VAL A 22 -11.17 2.16 16.54
C VAL A 22 -10.18 1.11 17.06
N LEU A 23 -8.89 1.42 17.12
CA LEU A 23 -7.84 0.52 17.61
C LEU A 23 -7.97 0.18 19.10
N ARG A 24 -8.74 0.97 19.86
CA ARG A 24 -9.10 0.71 21.26
C ARG A 24 -10.44 -0.03 21.41
N GLY A 25 -11.05 -0.45 20.30
CA GLY A 25 -12.36 -1.12 20.30
C GLY A 25 -13.55 -0.17 20.47
N GLN A 26 -13.34 1.14 20.32
CA GLN A 26 -14.39 2.14 20.48
C GLN A 26 -15.04 2.45 19.13
N HIS A 27 -15.88 1.54 18.66
CA HIS A 27 -16.67 1.71 17.44
C HIS A 27 -18.00 0.97 17.55
N ALA A 28 -19.05 1.57 16.97
CA ALA A 28 -20.38 0.98 16.88
C ALA A 28 -21.04 1.40 15.57
N PHE A 29 -21.91 0.54 15.07
CA PHE A 29 -22.60 0.68 13.79
C PHE A 29 -24.10 0.41 13.98
N THR A 30 -24.92 0.98 13.10
CA THR A 30 -26.36 0.76 13.08
C THR A 30 -26.79 0.08 11.77
N PRO A 31 -27.91 -0.69 11.76
CA PRO A 31 -28.39 -1.35 10.56
C PRO A 31 -28.62 -0.37 9.40
N GLY A 32 -28.18 -0.76 8.19
CA GLY A 32 -28.32 0.06 6.99
C GLY A 32 -27.28 1.18 6.85
N GLU A 33 -26.35 1.35 7.80
CA GLU A 33 -25.23 2.26 7.62
C GLU A 33 -24.31 1.82 6.48
N LEU A 34 -23.71 2.82 5.81
CA LEU A 34 -22.58 2.62 4.93
C LEU A 34 -21.30 3.09 5.62
N VAL A 35 -20.35 2.18 5.78
CA VAL A 35 -19.07 2.42 6.44
C VAL A 35 -17.96 2.54 5.39
N ARG A 36 -17.46 3.77 5.21
CA ARG A 36 -16.25 4.00 4.43
C ARG A 36 -15.01 3.80 5.32
N ILE A 37 -14.13 2.91 4.89
CA ILE A 37 -12.82 2.71 5.51
C ILE A 37 -11.80 3.58 4.77
N ASP A 38 -10.86 4.17 5.51
CA ASP A 38 -9.78 5.00 4.95
C ASP A 38 -8.43 4.65 5.60
N SER A 39 -7.35 5.12 5.00
CA SER A 39 -5.99 5.04 5.55
C SER A 39 -5.93 5.77 6.91
N PRO A 40 -5.13 5.27 7.88
CA PRO A 40 -4.92 5.95 9.15
C PRO A 40 -4.13 7.25 9.05
N GLY A 41 -3.57 7.55 7.88
CA GLY A 41 -2.86 8.79 7.59
C GLY A 41 -1.58 8.96 8.43
N GLU A 42 -1.11 10.20 8.52
CA GLU A 42 0.13 10.57 9.22
C GLU A 42 -0.15 10.97 10.68
N ASN A 43 -0.75 10.07 11.47
CA ASN A 43 -0.99 10.30 12.89
C ASN A 43 0.02 9.52 13.76
N ALA A 44 0.86 10.24 14.51
CA ALA A 44 1.94 9.64 15.30
C ALA A 44 1.47 8.72 16.45
N GLU A 45 0.30 8.96 17.02
CA GLU A 45 -0.27 8.07 18.05
C GLU A 45 -0.76 6.76 17.41
N VAL A 46 -1.46 6.85 16.28
CA VAL A 46 -1.93 5.68 15.53
C VAL A 46 -0.74 4.88 14.96
N ASP A 47 0.28 5.54 14.41
CA ASP A 47 1.47 4.86 13.92
C ASP A 47 2.21 4.14 15.05
N ARG A 48 2.34 4.74 16.25
CA ARG A 48 2.86 4.04 17.44
C ARG A 48 2.05 2.79 17.79
N LEU A 49 0.72 2.88 17.84
CA LEU A 49 -0.14 1.74 18.12
C LEU A 49 0.02 0.60 17.09
N LEU A 50 0.20 0.95 15.82
CA LEU A 50 0.32 -0.02 14.74
C LEU A 50 1.73 -0.59 14.59
N ARG A 51 2.77 0.24 14.76
CA ARG A 51 4.16 -0.08 14.41
C ARG A 51 5.04 -0.40 15.62
N ASP A 52 4.63 -0.01 16.82
CA ASP A 52 5.41 -0.16 18.06
C ASP A 52 6.79 0.53 17.99
N THR A 53 6.81 1.72 17.37
CA THR A 53 8.02 2.54 17.26
C THR A 53 7.74 3.98 17.63
N ASP A 54 8.70 4.63 18.29
CA ASP A 54 8.55 5.99 18.81
C ASP A 54 8.77 7.09 17.75
N ASP A 55 9.23 6.74 16.55
CA ASP A 55 9.57 7.70 15.49
C ASP A 55 8.89 7.32 14.15
N PRO A 56 7.97 8.16 13.62
CA PRO A 56 7.22 7.89 12.39
C PRO A 56 8.10 7.91 11.13
N THR A 57 9.33 8.42 11.21
CA THR A 57 10.29 8.42 10.09
C THR A 57 10.96 7.07 9.89
N ARG A 58 10.84 6.14 10.85
CA ARG A 58 11.43 4.80 10.77
C ARG A 58 10.89 4.05 9.56
N VAL A 59 11.79 3.36 8.87
CA VAL A 59 11.44 2.51 7.71
C VAL A 59 11.08 1.08 8.14
N GLU A 60 11.51 0.70 9.34
CA GLU A 60 11.26 -0.61 9.95
C GLU A 60 9.90 -0.67 10.67
N GLY A 61 9.49 -1.88 11.08
CA GLY A 61 8.22 -2.15 11.77
C GLY A 61 7.01 -2.26 10.84
N THR A 62 7.21 -2.20 9.53
CA THR A 62 6.13 -2.19 8.53
C THR A 62 5.34 -3.50 8.49
N ALA A 63 5.97 -4.63 8.81
CA ALA A 63 5.29 -5.92 8.94
C ALA A 63 4.34 -5.97 10.15
N LEU A 64 4.76 -5.40 11.29
CA LEU A 64 3.91 -5.29 12.48
C LEU A 64 2.73 -4.35 12.22
N TRP A 65 3.01 -3.20 11.60
CA TRP A 65 2.02 -2.23 11.16
C TRP A 65 0.97 -2.89 10.28
N HIS A 66 1.37 -3.62 9.24
CA HIS A 66 0.46 -4.32 8.32
C HIS A 66 -0.42 -5.32 9.04
N ARG A 67 0.17 -6.14 9.92
CA ARG A 67 -0.57 -7.15 10.68
C ARG A 67 -1.62 -6.50 11.57
N ARG A 68 -1.25 -5.48 12.36
CA ARG A 68 -2.18 -4.80 13.28
C ARG A 68 -3.26 -4.02 12.52
N PHE A 69 -2.88 -3.30 11.46
CA PHE A 69 -3.83 -2.53 10.65
C PHE A 69 -4.87 -3.44 9.97
N THR A 70 -4.42 -4.50 9.29
CA THR A 70 -5.34 -5.42 8.60
C THR A 70 -6.22 -6.21 9.58
N ALA A 71 -5.72 -6.53 10.78
CA ALA A 71 -6.56 -7.10 11.84
C ALA A 71 -7.66 -6.11 12.28
N ALA A 72 -7.33 -4.83 12.45
CA ALA A 72 -8.31 -3.80 12.80
C ALA A 72 -9.35 -3.58 11.69
N VAL A 73 -8.94 -3.56 10.42
CA VAL A 73 -9.86 -3.48 9.27
C VAL A 73 -10.81 -4.68 9.22
N ARG A 74 -10.31 -5.89 9.48
CA ARG A 74 -11.14 -7.11 9.60
C ARG A 74 -12.16 -6.99 10.73
N GLU A 75 -11.74 -6.56 11.92
CA GLU A 75 -12.64 -6.42 13.07
C GLU A 75 -13.72 -5.38 12.81
N VAL A 76 -13.35 -4.19 12.32
CA VAL A 76 -14.32 -3.13 11.98
C VAL A 76 -15.32 -3.62 10.95
N THR A 77 -14.86 -4.33 9.92
CA THR A 77 -15.75 -4.86 8.87
C THR A 77 -16.66 -5.95 9.44
N ALA A 78 -16.17 -6.82 10.31
CA ALA A 78 -16.98 -7.83 10.98
C ALA A 78 -18.01 -7.21 11.93
N ALA A 79 -17.64 -6.17 12.68
CA ALA A 79 -18.55 -5.41 13.53
C ALA A 79 -19.64 -4.69 12.72
N ALA A 80 -19.28 -4.04 11.62
CA ALA A 80 -20.25 -3.43 10.70
C ALA A 80 -21.23 -4.46 10.14
N ARG A 81 -20.74 -5.59 9.63
CA ARG A 81 -21.58 -6.68 9.11
C ARG A 81 -22.52 -7.25 10.17
N ARG A 82 -22.04 -7.49 11.41
CA ARG A 82 -22.89 -7.95 12.54
C ARG A 82 -24.01 -6.97 12.86
N ALA A 83 -23.76 -5.67 12.70
CA ALA A 83 -24.76 -4.63 12.91
C ALA A 83 -25.72 -4.43 11.71
N GLY A 84 -25.54 -5.16 10.60
CA GLY A 84 -26.33 -4.96 9.38
C GLY A 84 -25.91 -3.74 8.56
N ALA A 85 -24.68 -3.24 8.75
CA ALA A 85 -24.07 -2.19 7.95
C ALA A 85 -23.22 -2.77 6.80
N ALA A 86 -23.07 -2.01 5.72
CA ALA A 86 -22.23 -2.35 4.58
C ALA A 86 -20.89 -1.59 4.63
N THR A 87 -19.84 -2.16 4.04
CA THR A 87 -18.52 -1.51 3.94
C THR A 87 -18.17 -1.20 2.48
N THR A 88 -17.44 -0.10 2.23
CA THR A 88 -16.96 0.25 0.88
C THR A 88 -15.64 -0.42 0.50
N ALA A 89 -15.09 -1.26 1.39
CA ALA A 89 -13.83 -1.94 1.18
C ALA A 89 -13.89 -3.34 1.80
N ASP A 90 -13.42 -4.34 1.06
CA ASP A 90 -13.24 -5.69 1.55
C ASP A 90 -11.92 -5.77 2.35
N PRO A 91 -11.94 -6.33 3.57
CA PRO A 91 -10.76 -6.36 4.43
C PRO A 91 -9.62 -7.20 3.84
N GLU A 92 -9.91 -8.22 3.03
CA GLU A 92 -8.89 -9.05 2.39
C GLU A 92 -8.31 -8.39 1.14
N ASP A 93 -9.10 -7.63 0.40
CA ASP A 93 -8.60 -6.78 -0.68
C ASP A 93 -7.65 -5.71 -0.13
N VAL A 94 -8.04 -5.04 0.97
CA VAL A 94 -7.18 -4.09 1.69
C VAL A 94 -5.90 -4.78 2.16
N ALA A 95 -5.99 -5.97 2.77
CA ALA A 95 -4.82 -6.68 3.25
C ALA A 95 -3.82 -7.02 2.13
N VAL A 96 -4.31 -7.32 0.92
CA VAL A 96 -3.46 -7.58 -0.25
C VAL A 96 -2.88 -6.29 -0.82
N MET A 97 -3.66 -5.23 -1.00
CA MET A 97 -3.15 -3.95 -1.52
C MET A 97 -2.08 -3.33 -0.63
N PHE A 98 -2.14 -3.57 0.69
CA PHE A 98 -1.11 -3.12 1.63
C PHE A 98 0.11 -4.05 1.72
N ASP A 99 0.18 -5.16 0.98
CA ASP A 99 1.39 -5.99 0.83
C ASP A 99 1.79 -6.08 -0.65
N LYS A 100 2.83 -5.34 -1.04
CA LYS A 100 3.30 -5.22 -2.44
C LYS A 100 3.58 -6.57 -3.09
N ARG A 101 4.06 -7.56 -2.33
CA ARG A 101 4.38 -8.89 -2.85
C ARG A 101 3.10 -9.62 -3.22
N ARG A 102 2.10 -9.58 -2.33
CA ARG A 102 0.79 -10.22 -2.53
C ARG A 102 0.01 -9.51 -3.63
N CYS A 103 0.00 -8.18 -3.63
CA CYS A 103 -0.63 -7.37 -4.67
C CYS A 103 -0.03 -7.68 -6.04
N HIS A 104 1.31 -7.64 -6.15
CA HIS A 104 2.02 -7.98 -7.38
C HIS A 104 1.69 -9.40 -7.86
N ALA A 105 1.74 -10.40 -6.97
CA ALA A 105 1.42 -11.78 -7.32
C ALA A 105 -0.04 -11.95 -7.80
N ARG A 106 -1.00 -11.28 -7.15
CA ARG A 106 -2.42 -11.31 -7.55
C ARG A 106 -2.62 -10.69 -8.94
N LEU A 107 -2.00 -9.54 -9.20
CA LEU A 107 -2.06 -8.87 -10.51
C LEU A 107 -1.43 -9.75 -11.61
N ALA A 108 -0.24 -10.31 -11.34
CA ALA A 108 0.44 -11.19 -12.28
C ALA A 108 -0.39 -12.44 -12.61
N ALA A 109 -1.00 -13.06 -11.60
CA ALA A 109 -1.87 -14.23 -11.79
C ALA A 109 -3.13 -13.92 -12.62
N ALA A 110 -3.61 -12.69 -12.58
CA ALA A 110 -4.73 -12.21 -13.38
C ALA A 110 -4.32 -11.74 -14.80
N GLY A 111 -3.03 -11.86 -15.17
CA GLY A 111 -2.54 -11.41 -16.47
C GLY A 111 -2.38 -9.89 -16.60
N VAL A 112 -2.53 -9.14 -15.50
CA VAL A 112 -2.29 -7.68 -15.49
C VAL A 112 -0.79 -7.41 -15.70
N PRO A 113 -0.39 -6.54 -16.64
CA PRO A 113 1.01 -6.27 -16.89
C PRO A 113 1.68 -5.63 -15.66
N VAL A 114 2.62 -6.33 -15.04
CA VAL A 114 3.44 -5.84 -13.93
C VAL A 114 4.93 -6.00 -14.24
N PRO A 115 5.83 -5.21 -13.61
CA PRO A 115 7.27 -5.42 -13.74
C PRO A 115 7.67 -6.86 -13.35
N PRO A 116 8.57 -7.53 -14.08
CA PRO A 116 9.10 -8.82 -13.63
C PRO A 116 9.70 -8.70 -12.22
N ALA A 117 9.35 -9.61 -11.33
CA ALA A 117 9.80 -9.60 -9.94
C ALA A 117 10.50 -10.90 -9.56
N LEU A 118 11.34 -10.83 -8.51
CA LEU A 118 11.85 -12.04 -7.87
C LEU A 118 10.67 -12.77 -7.19
N THR A 119 10.65 -14.09 -7.35
CA THR A 119 9.61 -14.95 -6.76
C THR A 119 10.16 -15.66 -5.53
N GLY A 120 9.35 -15.74 -4.47
CA GLY A 120 9.71 -16.41 -3.23
C GLY A 120 10.41 -15.50 -2.21
N PRO A 121 10.90 -16.07 -1.10
CA PRO A 121 11.58 -15.31 -0.06
C PRO A 121 12.88 -14.68 -0.57
N VAL A 122 13.06 -13.40 -0.27
CA VAL A 122 14.30 -12.67 -0.57
C VAL A 122 15.13 -12.59 0.70
N GLY A 123 16.34 -13.14 0.66
CA GLY A 123 17.30 -13.10 1.77
C GLY A 123 18.03 -11.76 1.87
N GLY A 124 18.98 -11.69 2.80
CA GLY A 124 19.95 -10.58 2.90
C GLY A 124 20.76 -10.37 1.62
N TRP A 125 21.64 -9.37 1.59
CA TRP A 125 22.42 -9.01 0.42
C TRP A 125 23.30 -10.16 -0.11
N SER A 126 24.04 -10.77 0.81
CA SER A 126 25.08 -11.77 0.54
C SER A 126 24.59 -13.21 0.75
N GLY A 127 25.41 -14.17 0.32
CA GLY A 127 25.13 -15.60 0.47
C GLY A 127 24.45 -16.21 -0.75
N ARG A 128 24.35 -17.55 -0.76
CA ARG A 128 23.83 -18.33 -1.89
C ARG A 128 22.38 -18.00 -2.21
N ASP A 129 21.60 -17.76 -1.16
CA ASP A 129 20.18 -17.40 -1.25
C ASP A 129 19.96 -15.88 -1.07
N GLY A 130 21.05 -15.10 -1.09
CA GLY A 130 21.01 -13.65 -0.94
C GLY A 130 20.54 -12.92 -2.19
N LEU A 131 20.05 -11.69 -2.00
CA LEU A 131 19.50 -10.83 -3.05
C LEU A 131 20.45 -10.72 -4.26
N ARG A 132 21.76 -10.61 -4.04
CA ARG A 132 22.73 -10.49 -5.14
C ARG A 132 22.74 -11.70 -6.07
N GLU A 133 22.77 -12.92 -5.52
CA GLU A 133 22.74 -14.14 -6.34
C GLU A 133 21.36 -14.37 -6.97
N GLN A 134 20.28 -14.02 -6.28
CA GLN A 134 18.93 -14.06 -6.86
C GLN A 134 18.79 -13.12 -8.07
N LEU A 135 19.26 -11.87 -7.96
CA LEU A 135 19.27 -10.90 -9.06
C LEU A 135 20.10 -11.39 -10.25
N LYS A 136 21.26 -12.00 -9.98
CA LYS A 136 22.13 -12.59 -11.00
C LYS A 136 21.45 -13.77 -11.71
N GLY A 137 20.84 -14.69 -10.95
CA GLY A 137 20.08 -15.81 -11.49
C GLY A 137 18.91 -15.36 -12.37
N ALA A 138 18.20 -14.31 -11.95
CA ALA A 138 17.08 -13.71 -12.69
C ALA A 138 17.52 -12.77 -13.84
N ARG A 139 18.83 -12.55 -14.03
CA ARG A 139 19.41 -11.59 -14.99
C ARG A 139 18.84 -10.18 -14.83
N ILE A 140 18.65 -9.73 -13.59
CA ILE A 140 18.17 -8.39 -13.24
C ILE A 140 19.36 -7.56 -12.76
N SER A 141 19.86 -6.66 -13.61
CA SER A 141 20.95 -5.73 -13.26
C SER A 141 20.46 -4.42 -12.64
N ARG A 142 19.16 -4.12 -12.77
CA ARG A 142 18.52 -2.93 -12.21
C ARG A 142 17.19 -3.31 -11.58
N ALA A 143 17.05 -3.03 -10.29
CA ALA A 143 15.89 -3.42 -9.52
C ALA A 143 15.40 -2.28 -8.62
N PHE A 144 14.11 -2.28 -8.30
CA PHE A 144 13.60 -1.61 -7.12
C PHE A 144 13.48 -2.62 -6.00
N VAL A 145 14.11 -2.34 -4.86
CA VAL A 145 13.86 -3.03 -3.59
C VAL A 145 12.89 -2.15 -2.81
N LYS A 146 11.73 -2.68 -2.43
CA LYS A 146 10.67 -1.95 -1.74
C LYS A 146 10.31 -2.69 -0.45
N PRO A 147 10.15 -2.03 0.71
CA PRO A 147 9.51 -2.66 1.86
C PRO A 147 8.13 -3.18 1.45
N ALA A 148 7.75 -4.36 1.92
CA ALA A 148 6.50 -4.99 1.50
C ALA A 148 5.27 -4.13 1.83
N HIS A 149 5.27 -3.44 2.97
CA HIS A 149 4.10 -2.72 3.49
C HIS A 149 4.27 -1.20 3.62
N GLY A 150 5.37 -0.65 3.12
CA GLY A 150 5.62 0.80 3.16
C GLY A 150 4.74 1.60 2.21
N SER A 151 4.56 2.90 2.45
CA SER A 151 3.88 3.83 1.52
C SER A 151 4.78 5.03 1.20
N SER A 152 4.32 5.91 0.30
CA SER A 152 5.00 7.18 -0.05
C SER A 152 6.45 7.03 -0.54
N ALA A 153 6.77 5.88 -1.16
CA ALA A 153 8.13 5.48 -1.53
C ALA A 153 9.14 5.45 -0.37
N SER A 154 8.66 5.44 0.89
CA SER A 154 9.51 5.25 2.07
C SER A 154 10.20 3.88 2.00
N GLY A 155 11.50 3.86 2.22
CA GLY A 155 12.29 2.63 2.18
C GLY A 155 12.63 2.11 0.78
N VAL A 156 12.14 2.74 -0.30
CA VAL A 156 12.40 2.26 -1.66
C VAL A 156 13.85 2.53 -2.08
N VAL A 157 14.49 1.51 -2.63
CA VAL A 157 15.87 1.57 -3.12
C VAL A 157 15.89 1.24 -4.61
N ALA A 158 16.31 2.20 -5.43
CA ALA A 158 16.66 1.96 -6.83
C ALA A 158 18.08 1.42 -6.90
N LEU A 159 18.20 0.10 -7.07
CA LEU A 159 19.44 -0.65 -7.06
C LEU A 159 19.93 -0.90 -8.49
N THR A 160 21.22 -0.72 -8.70
CA THR A 160 21.94 -1.13 -9.91
C THR A 160 23.12 -2.00 -9.50
N VAL A 161 23.26 -3.16 -10.14
CA VAL A 161 24.36 -4.11 -9.94
C VAL A 161 25.00 -4.37 -11.31
N ALA A 162 26.30 -4.10 -11.43
CA ALA A 162 27.03 -4.09 -12.69
C ALA A 162 28.34 -4.91 -12.61
N GLY A 163 28.27 -6.22 -12.43
CA GLY A 163 29.46 -7.07 -12.26
C GLY A 163 30.11 -6.92 -10.86
N PRO A 164 31.27 -7.55 -10.61
CA PRO A 164 31.89 -7.59 -9.28
C PRO A 164 32.19 -6.19 -8.72
N GLY A 165 31.77 -5.92 -7.47
CA GLY A 165 32.06 -4.68 -6.74
C GLY A 165 31.38 -3.41 -7.26
N ARG A 166 30.64 -3.47 -8.37
CA ARG A 166 29.96 -2.30 -8.95
C ARG A 166 28.49 -2.32 -8.58
N VAL A 167 28.16 -1.63 -7.50
CA VAL A 167 26.80 -1.47 -7.03
C VAL A 167 26.47 0.01 -6.83
N LYS A 168 25.21 0.38 -7.08
CA LYS A 168 24.69 1.70 -6.76
C LYS A 168 23.27 1.57 -6.24
N ALA A 169 23.03 2.09 -5.04
CA ALA A 169 21.69 2.28 -4.49
C ALA A 169 21.34 3.76 -4.50
N THR A 170 20.13 4.09 -4.94
CA THR A 170 19.57 5.45 -4.84
C THR A 170 18.28 5.38 -4.05
N THR A 171 18.23 6.09 -2.92
CA THR A 171 17.13 6.01 -1.95
C THR A 171 17.02 7.28 -1.12
N SER A 172 15.89 7.52 -0.46
CA SER A 172 15.76 8.55 0.58
C SER A 172 16.07 8.03 1.99
N VAL A 173 16.34 6.73 2.12
CA VAL A 173 16.71 6.11 3.39
C VAL A 173 18.09 6.58 3.84
N GLU A 174 18.16 6.99 5.09
CA GLU A 174 19.39 7.27 5.81
C GLU A 174 19.55 6.23 6.92
N THR A 175 20.74 5.65 7.00
CA THR A 175 21.15 4.79 8.11
C THR A 175 21.84 5.65 9.15
N THR A 176 21.32 5.67 10.37
CA THR A 176 21.94 6.36 11.51
C THR A 176 23.15 5.60 12.04
N ALA A 177 23.95 6.23 12.89
CA ALA A 177 25.15 5.60 13.46
C ALA A 177 24.85 4.34 14.29
N ASP A 178 23.64 4.23 14.85
CA ASP A 178 23.14 3.06 15.57
C ASP A 178 22.44 2.03 14.67
N GLY A 179 22.51 2.19 13.34
CA GLY A 179 22.04 1.23 12.35
C GLY A 179 20.56 1.32 12.00
N ARG A 180 19.80 2.27 12.57
CA ARG A 180 18.38 2.45 12.28
C ARG A 180 18.17 3.09 10.93
N LEU A 181 17.07 2.73 10.28
CA LEU A 181 16.70 3.28 8.97
C LEU A 181 15.61 4.35 9.09
N HIS A 182 15.88 5.54 8.56
CA HIS A 182 14.95 6.66 8.56
C HIS A 182 14.72 7.19 7.14
N ASN A 183 13.48 7.56 6.82
CA ASN A 183 13.19 8.26 5.57
C ASN A 183 13.55 9.74 5.72
N SER A 184 14.74 10.12 5.26
CA SER A 184 15.24 11.50 5.33
C SER A 184 14.57 12.47 4.35
N LEU A 185 13.71 11.96 3.45
CA LEU A 185 13.14 12.65 2.28
C LEU A 185 14.17 13.20 1.28
N ARG A 186 15.46 13.14 1.60
CA ARG A 186 16.57 13.58 0.74
C ARG A 186 17.13 12.37 -0.01
N VAL A 187 17.11 12.45 -1.33
CA VAL A 187 17.68 11.38 -2.17
C VAL A 187 19.21 11.32 -1.98
N ARG A 188 19.71 10.13 -1.66
CA ARG A 188 21.13 9.80 -1.44
C ARG A 188 21.58 8.70 -2.40
N HIS A 189 22.90 8.59 -2.55
CA HIS A 189 23.53 7.56 -3.36
C HIS A 189 24.56 6.79 -2.53
N TYR A 190 24.38 5.47 -2.45
CA TYR A 190 25.34 4.55 -1.86
C TYR A 190 26.02 3.76 -2.98
N THR A 191 27.35 3.68 -2.94
CA THR A 191 28.14 2.97 -3.96
C THR A 191 29.09 1.93 -3.36
N SER A 192 29.27 1.94 -2.05
CA SER A 192 29.96 0.88 -1.32
C SER A 192 29.07 -0.36 -1.23
N GLU A 193 29.64 -1.53 -1.51
CA GLU A 193 28.93 -2.80 -1.34
C GLU A 193 28.54 -3.04 0.11
N THR A 194 29.37 -2.64 1.08
CA THR A 194 29.08 -2.77 2.51
C THR A 194 27.88 -1.92 2.94
N GLU A 195 27.79 -0.67 2.46
CA GLU A 195 26.65 0.21 2.78
C GLU A 195 25.36 -0.30 2.14
N VAL A 196 25.43 -0.76 0.90
CA VAL A 196 24.27 -1.35 0.22
C VAL A 196 23.83 -2.64 0.90
N ALA A 197 24.77 -3.48 1.33
CA ALA A 197 24.48 -4.69 2.06
C ALA A 197 23.75 -4.39 3.37
N ALA A 198 24.29 -3.50 4.21
CA ALA A 198 23.68 -3.09 5.46
C ALA A 198 22.26 -2.52 5.27
N LEU A 199 22.07 -1.67 4.25
CA LEU A 199 20.76 -1.11 3.92
C LEU A 199 19.76 -2.21 3.55
N VAL A 200 20.13 -3.15 2.68
CA VAL A 200 19.25 -4.25 2.27
C VAL A 200 18.95 -5.19 3.43
N ASP A 201 19.99 -5.58 4.19
CA ASP A 201 19.87 -6.50 5.31
C ASP A 201 18.95 -5.95 6.41
N ALA A 202 18.94 -4.64 6.63
CA ALA A 202 18.03 -4.00 7.57
C ALA A 202 16.57 -3.92 7.06
N LEU A 203 16.33 -3.98 5.75
CA LEU A 203 14.97 -3.98 5.17
C LEU A 203 14.34 -5.38 5.12
N VAL A 204 15.14 -6.43 4.99
CA VAL A 204 14.68 -7.82 4.81
C VAL A 204 13.77 -8.34 5.94
N PRO A 205 13.99 -8.05 7.24
CA PRO A 205 13.18 -8.58 8.33
C PRO A 205 11.68 -8.25 8.23
N ASP A 206 11.35 -7.06 7.71
CA ASP A 206 9.97 -6.63 7.46
C ASP A 206 9.37 -7.23 6.18
N GLY A 207 10.20 -7.90 5.39
CA GLY A 207 9.87 -8.37 4.06
C GLY A 207 10.07 -7.29 3.00
N ILE A 208 10.68 -7.70 1.89
CA ILE A 208 10.89 -6.85 0.72
C ILE A 208 10.23 -7.43 -0.52
N HIS A 209 9.81 -6.52 -1.39
CA HIS A 209 9.41 -6.80 -2.76
C HIS A 209 10.52 -6.30 -3.69
N VAL A 210 11.00 -7.18 -4.58
CA VAL A 210 12.07 -6.86 -5.52
C VAL A 210 11.59 -7.05 -6.94
N GLU A 211 11.54 -5.96 -7.68
CA GLU A 211 11.10 -5.95 -9.07
C GLU A 211 12.11 -5.29 -9.99
N ARG A 212 12.09 -5.66 -11.28
CA ARG A 212 12.91 -5.04 -12.31
C ARG A 212 12.57 -3.57 -12.40
N TRP A 213 13.60 -2.73 -12.33
CA TRP A 213 13.46 -1.30 -12.60
C TRP A 213 13.26 -1.08 -14.11
N LEU A 214 12.01 -0.90 -14.51
CA LEU A 214 11.65 -0.60 -15.90
C LEU A 214 12.05 0.84 -16.29
N PRO A 215 12.66 1.05 -17.46
CA PRO A 215 12.79 2.38 -18.06
C PRO A 215 11.41 2.98 -18.33
N LYS A 216 11.12 4.10 -17.67
CA LYS A 216 9.85 4.82 -17.84
C LYS A 216 9.94 5.82 -18.99
N ALA A 217 8.78 6.15 -19.55
CA ALA A 217 8.64 7.32 -20.39
C ALA A 217 8.98 8.59 -19.61
N SER A 218 9.28 9.65 -20.36
CA SER A 218 9.54 10.96 -19.79
C SER A 218 8.65 12.02 -20.41
N GLN A 219 8.41 13.09 -19.66
CA GLN A 219 7.76 14.30 -20.12
C GLN A 219 8.64 15.48 -19.72
N GLY A 220 9.07 16.29 -20.69
CA GLY A 220 10.00 17.42 -20.44
C GLY A 220 11.32 16.99 -19.79
N GLY A 221 11.88 15.83 -20.19
CA GLY A 221 13.12 15.28 -19.63
C GLY A 221 12.99 14.71 -18.21
N ARG A 222 11.78 14.66 -17.64
CA ARG A 222 11.49 14.12 -16.31
C ARG A 222 10.81 12.76 -16.44
N ALA A 223 11.19 11.78 -15.62
CA ALA A 223 10.51 10.49 -15.60
C ALA A 223 9.03 10.67 -15.27
N ALA A 224 8.14 9.97 -15.97
CA ALA A 224 6.69 10.12 -15.84
C ALA A 224 6.02 8.79 -15.44
N ASP A 225 4.97 8.89 -14.62
CA ASP A 225 3.97 7.85 -14.40
C ASP A 225 2.56 8.46 -14.40
N LEU A 226 1.53 7.63 -14.34
CA LEU A 226 0.15 8.07 -14.13
C LEU A 226 -0.42 7.47 -12.86
N ARG A 227 -1.16 8.27 -12.09
CA ARG A 227 -2.07 7.81 -11.05
C ARG A 227 -3.48 7.84 -11.63
N VAL A 228 -4.10 6.68 -11.77
CA VAL A 228 -5.49 6.53 -12.23
C VAL A 228 -6.35 6.14 -11.04
N VAL A 229 -7.43 6.86 -10.78
CA VAL A 229 -8.41 6.51 -9.75
C VAL A 229 -9.54 5.74 -10.42
N VAL A 230 -9.77 4.52 -9.94
CA VAL A 230 -10.85 3.64 -10.40
C VAL A 230 -11.90 3.58 -9.31
N VAL A 231 -13.13 3.96 -9.63
CA VAL A 231 -14.29 3.97 -8.72
C VAL A 231 -15.35 3.03 -9.29
N ALA A 232 -15.82 2.08 -8.49
CA ALA A 232 -16.78 1.04 -8.88
C ALA A 232 -16.39 0.34 -10.20
N GLY A 233 -15.10 0.01 -10.35
CA GLY A 233 -14.56 -0.66 -11.54
C GLY A 233 -14.35 0.23 -12.77
N ARG A 234 -14.65 1.53 -12.70
CA ARG A 234 -14.49 2.49 -13.81
C ARG A 234 -13.38 3.50 -13.55
N ALA A 235 -12.49 3.71 -14.51
CA ALA A 235 -11.44 4.71 -14.40
C ALA A 235 -12.06 6.11 -14.51
N THR A 236 -12.07 6.84 -13.39
CA THR A 236 -12.76 8.12 -13.28
C THR A 236 -11.83 9.31 -13.36
N HIS A 237 -10.61 9.21 -12.82
CA HIS A 237 -9.67 10.33 -12.78
C HIS A 237 -8.28 9.85 -13.15
N ALA A 238 -7.47 10.73 -13.76
CA ALA A 238 -6.06 10.44 -14.02
C ALA A 238 -5.20 11.70 -13.85
N VAL A 239 -4.02 11.53 -13.26
CA VAL A 239 -3.00 12.58 -13.19
C VAL A 239 -1.64 12.02 -13.59
N VAL A 240 -0.89 12.77 -14.40
CA VAL A 240 0.51 12.46 -14.69
C VAL A 240 1.35 12.97 -13.53
N ARG A 241 2.30 12.17 -13.03
CA ARG A 241 3.31 12.64 -12.05
C ARG A 241 4.69 12.56 -12.68
N THR A 242 5.49 13.60 -12.51
CA THR A 242 6.83 13.71 -13.09
C THR A 242 7.90 13.98 -12.04
N SER A 243 9.08 13.38 -12.20
CA SER A 243 10.21 13.55 -11.28
C SER A 243 11.55 13.62 -12.01
N ARG A 244 12.52 14.32 -11.41
CA ARG A 244 13.93 14.28 -11.82
C ARG A 244 14.62 12.98 -11.37
N HIS A 245 14.00 12.26 -10.45
CA HIS A 245 14.48 10.98 -9.93
C HIS A 245 13.65 9.81 -10.48
N PRO A 246 14.16 8.56 -10.38
CA PRO A 246 13.41 7.38 -10.80
C PRO A 246 12.08 7.21 -10.08
N MET A 247 12.01 7.65 -8.81
CA MET A 247 10.82 7.66 -7.98
C MET A 247 10.02 8.94 -8.26
N THR A 248 8.79 8.77 -8.73
CA THR A 248 7.87 9.82 -9.21
C THR A 248 6.88 10.31 -8.15
N ASN A 249 7.00 9.80 -6.93
CA ASN A 249 6.13 10.15 -5.82
C ASN A 249 6.15 11.66 -5.52
N LEU A 250 4.98 12.27 -5.34
CA LEU A 250 4.84 13.69 -5.05
C LEU A 250 5.50 14.09 -3.72
N HIS A 251 5.52 13.18 -2.73
CA HIS A 251 6.18 13.38 -1.45
C HIS A 251 7.72 13.46 -1.57
N LEU A 252 8.29 13.07 -2.71
CA LEU A 252 9.73 13.17 -3.02
C LEU A 252 10.03 14.30 -4.04
N GLY A 253 9.19 15.33 -4.09
CA GLY A 253 9.37 16.47 -5.00
C GLY A 253 8.89 16.20 -6.44
N GLY A 254 8.03 15.21 -6.62
CA GLY A 254 7.28 15.01 -7.87
C GLY A 254 6.36 16.19 -8.16
N ALA A 255 6.06 16.43 -9.44
CA ALA A 255 5.15 17.49 -9.89
C ALA A 255 4.07 16.91 -10.79
N ARG A 256 2.89 17.54 -10.84
CA ARG A 256 1.87 17.21 -11.84
C ARG A 256 2.42 17.47 -13.23
N GLY A 257 2.31 16.49 -14.11
CA GLY A 257 2.60 16.60 -15.54
C GLY A 257 1.40 17.11 -16.32
N ASP A 258 1.48 16.98 -17.64
CA ASP A 258 0.43 17.40 -18.56
C ASP A 258 -0.23 16.15 -19.15
N LEU A 259 -1.50 15.95 -18.81
CA LEU A 259 -2.25 14.78 -19.26
C LEU A 259 -2.51 14.82 -20.77
N ASP A 260 -2.69 16.00 -21.36
CA ASP A 260 -2.90 16.15 -22.79
C ASP A 260 -1.63 15.87 -23.58
N ALA A 261 -0.47 16.29 -23.05
CA ALA A 261 0.82 15.90 -23.59
C ALA A 261 1.03 14.37 -23.54
N ALA A 262 0.62 13.71 -22.44
CA ALA A 262 0.67 12.25 -22.35
C ALA A 262 -0.25 11.58 -23.39
N ARG A 263 -1.50 12.06 -23.54
CA ARG A 263 -2.44 11.58 -24.57
C ARG A 263 -1.88 11.74 -25.98
N ALA A 264 -1.28 12.89 -26.27
CA ALA A 264 -0.65 13.16 -27.57
C ALA A 264 0.54 12.23 -27.83
N ALA A 265 1.39 11.99 -26.83
CA ALA A 265 2.53 11.07 -26.93
C ALA A 265 2.08 9.62 -27.19
N ILE A 266 1.04 9.16 -26.49
CA ILE A 266 0.46 7.83 -26.70
C ILE A 266 -0.11 7.70 -28.12
N ARG A 267 -0.84 8.72 -28.59
CA ARG A 267 -1.38 8.75 -29.97
C ARG A 267 -0.28 8.76 -31.03
N ALA A 268 0.77 9.55 -30.84
CA ALA A 268 1.93 9.57 -31.73
C ALA A 268 2.66 8.21 -31.76
N ALA A 269 2.58 7.46 -30.67
CA ALA A 269 3.07 6.10 -30.56
C ALA A 269 2.09 5.06 -31.13
N GLY A 270 0.96 5.46 -31.71
CA GLY A 270 -0.04 4.58 -32.32
C GLY A 270 -0.96 3.86 -31.34
N GLY A 271 -1.00 4.29 -30.07
CA GLY A 271 -1.90 3.75 -29.04
C GLY A 271 -3.05 4.71 -28.69
N GLY A 272 -3.94 4.25 -27.83
CA GLY A 272 -5.03 5.03 -27.25
C GLY A 272 -4.82 5.32 -25.77
N PHE A 273 -5.34 6.44 -25.27
CA PHE A 273 -5.36 6.66 -23.82
C PHE A 273 -6.29 5.66 -23.11
N THR A 274 -7.26 5.09 -23.83
CA THR A 274 -8.08 3.96 -23.38
C THR A 274 -7.23 2.78 -22.95
N ASP A 275 -6.10 2.50 -23.61
CA ASP A 275 -5.19 1.41 -23.23
C ASP A 275 -4.63 1.58 -21.80
N VAL A 276 -4.45 2.82 -21.36
CA VAL A 276 -4.03 3.14 -19.99
C VAL A 276 -5.16 2.88 -19.00
N LEU A 277 -6.37 3.29 -19.37
CA LEU A 277 -7.57 3.13 -18.54
C LEU A 277 -7.93 1.65 -18.40
N ASP A 278 -7.87 0.88 -19.49
CA ASP A 278 -8.16 -0.55 -19.52
C ASP A 278 -7.20 -1.33 -18.60
N VAL A 279 -5.91 -1.02 -18.62
CA VAL A 279 -4.93 -1.63 -17.69
C VAL A 279 -5.25 -1.28 -16.24
N ALA A 280 -5.70 -0.05 -15.96
CA ALA A 280 -6.09 0.37 -14.61
C ALA A 280 -7.39 -0.32 -14.15
N GLU A 281 -8.39 -0.43 -15.01
CA GLU A 281 -9.65 -1.14 -14.75
C GLU A 281 -9.42 -2.65 -14.55
N GLN A 282 -8.55 -3.27 -15.36
CA GLN A 282 -8.12 -4.66 -15.17
C GLN A 282 -7.43 -4.88 -13.82
N ALA A 283 -6.57 -3.96 -13.40
CA ALA A 283 -5.92 -4.01 -12.09
C ALA A 283 -6.95 -3.89 -10.95
N ALA A 284 -7.93 -3.00 -11.08
CA ALA A 284 -8.99 -2.81 -10.11
C ALA A 284 -9.94 -4.02 -10.04
N ALA A 285 -10.19 -4.71 -11.16
CA ALA A 285 -11.00 -5.92 -11.20
C ALA A 285 -10.44 -7.07 -10.35
N CYS A 286 -9.14 -7.04 -10.00
CA CYS A 286 -8.53 -7.95 -9.04
C CYS A 286 -8.95 -7.70 -7.57
N PHE A 287 -9.69 -6.62 -7.30
CA PHE A 287 -10.16 -6.18 -5.98
C PHE A 287 -11.65 -5.79 -6.02
N PRO A 288 -12.54 -6.72 -6.42
CA PRO A 288 -13.94 -6.40 -6.70
C PRO A 288 -14.74 -6.00 -5.45
N GLY A 289 -14.25 -6.34 -4.25
CA GLY A 289 -14.88 -5.98 -2.98
C GLY A 289 -14.53 -4.57 -2.51
N THR A 290 -13.74 -3.81 -3.26
CA THR A 290 -13.33 -2.44 -2.90
C THR A 290 -13.85 -1.40 -3.87
N LEU A 291 -14.61 -0.44 -3.36
CA LEU A 291 -15.26 0.63 -4.14
C LEU A 291 -14.26 1.48 -4.92
N CYS A 292 -13.10 1.79 -4.34
CA CYS A 292 -12.18 2.77 -4.91
C CYS A 292 -10.73 2.36 -4.71
N VAL A 293 -9.96 2.36 -5.80
CA VAL A 293 -8.52 2.08 -5.79
C VAL A 293 -7.75 3.11 -6.64
N GLY A 294 -6.52 3.39 -6.22
CA GLY A 294 -5.57 4.25 -6.95
C GLY A 294 -4.51 3.38 -7.62
N VAL A 295 -4.49 3.34 -8.95
CA VAL A 295 -3.57 2.51 -9.73
C VAL A 295 -2.42 3.36 -10.27
N ASP A 296 -1.20 2.97 -9.94
CA ASP A 296 0.01 3.57 -10.51
C ASP A 296 0.38 2.86 -11.80
N ILE A 297 0.28 3.58 -12.93
CA ILE A 297 0.64 3.09 -14.25
C ILE A 297 2.01 3.64 -14.65
N LEU A 298 2.92 2.74 -14.99
CA LEU A 298 4.25 3.03 -15.49
C LEU A 298 4.26 2.90 -17.02
N PRO A 299 4.26 4.02 -17.77
CA PRO A 299 4.42 3.98 -19.21
C PRO A 299 5.86 3.62 -19.53
N ALA A 300 6.06 2.62 -20.39
CA ALA A 300 7.39 2.29 -20.93
C ALA A 300 7.91 3.42 -21.82
N THR A 301 9.23 3.48 -22.02
CA THR A 301 9.84 4.40 -22.99
C THR A 301 9.12 4.35 -24.34
N GLY A 302 8.76 5.52 -24.86
CA GLY A 302 7.99 5.65 -26.10
C GLY A 302 6.47 5.54 -25.95
N TRP A 303 5.92 5.44 -24.72
CA TRP A 303 4.47 5.51 -24.45
C TRP A 303 3.61 4.44 -25.14
N ARG A 304 4.19 3.29 -25.50
CA ARG A 304 3.50 2.18 -26.21
C ARG A 304 2.98 1.06 -25.33
N ARG A 305 3.49 0.94 -24.11
CA ARG A 305 3.19 -0.15 -23.18
C ARG A 305 3.04 0.40 -21.79
N PHE A 306 2.12 -0.17 -21.04
CA PHE A 306 1.74 0.29 -19.71
C PHE A 306 1.83 -0.89 -18.74
N THR A 307 2.46 -0.69 -17.59
CA THR A 307 2.56 -1.69 -16.54
C THR A 307 2.10 -1.11 -15.21
N VAL A 308 1.37 -1.88 -14.42
CA VAL A 308 0.96 -1.49 -13.07
C VAL A 308 2.16 -1.57 -12.13
N GLY A 309 2.50 -0.45 -11.49
CA GLY A 309 3.56 -0.36 -10.50
C GLY A 309 3.07 -0.62 -9.07
N GLU A 310 1.83 -0.22 -8.76
CA GLU A 310 1.20 -0.37 -7.44
C GLU A 310 -0.32 -0.15 -7.54
N VAL A 311 -1.09 -0.80 -6.68
CA VAL A 311 -2.53 -0.53 -6.46
C VAL A 311 -2.72 -0.12 -5.00
N ASN A 312 -3.31 1.05 -4.80
CA ASN A 312 -3.50 1.68 -3.50
C ASN A 312 -4.98 1.57 -3.10
N ALA A 313 -5.25 1.05 -1.90
CA ALA A 313 -6.61 1.02 -1.37
C ALA A 313 -7.15 2.44 -1.16
N PHE A 314 -8.49 2.57 -1.16
CA PHE A 314 -9.23 3.82 -0.86
C PHE A 314 -9.11 4.92 -1.93
N GLY A 315 -8.40 4.65 -3.03
CA GLY A 315 -8.24 5.59 -4.13
C GLY A 315 -7.08 6.56 -3.92
N ASP A 316 -7.30 7.78 -4.38
CA ASP A 316 -6.43 8.91 -4.09
C ASP A 316 -7.26 10.18 -4.01
N LEU A 317 -6.75 11.15 -3.28
CA LEU A 317 -7.26 12.51 -3.34
C LEU A 317 -6.45 13.26 -4.40
N LEU A 318 -7.13 13.70 -5.44
CA LEU A 318 -6.54 14.51 -6.51
C LEU A 318 -7.18 15.90 -6.48
N PRO A 319 -6.78 16.80 -5.57
CA PRO A 319 -7.48 18.08 -5.38
C PRO A 319 -7.51 18.88 -6.69
N ARG A 320 -8.64 19.54 -6.97
CA ARG A 320 -8.86 20.38 -8.15
C ARG A 320 -8.78 19.62 -9.48
N LEU A 321 -8.98 18.31 -9.46
CA LEU A 321 -9.08 17.47 -10.65
C LEU A 321 -10.48 16.84 -10.69
N THR A 322 -11.21 17.09 -11.77
CA THR A 322 -12.52 16.48 -12.01
C THR A 322 -12.41 15.22 -12.86
N GLY A 323 -13.48 14.44 -12.89
CA GLY A 323 -13.52 13.20 -13.65
C GLY A 323 -13.30 13.36 -15.16
N LEU A 324 -12.82 12.28 -15.77
CA LEU A 324 -12.52 12.16 -17.19
C LEU A 324 -13.81 12.17 -18.02
N PRO A 325 -13.78 12.70 -19.26
CA PRO A 325 -14.90 12.56 -20.19
C PRO A 325 -15.23 11.09 -20.47
N GLY A 326 -16.52 10.76 -20.46
CA GLY A 326 -17.06 9.42 -20.63
C GLY A 326 -16.96 8.51 -19.39
N SER A 327 -16.51 9.03 -18.24
CA SER A 327 -16.32 8.20 -17.04
C SER A 327 -17.55 8.13 -16.13
N GLY A 328 -18.52 9.03 -16.28
CA GLY A 328 -19.64 9.20 -15.35
C GLY A 328 -19.29 10.00 -14.09
N ALA A 329 -18.08 10.57 -14.02
CA ALA A 329 -17.60 11.41 -12.94
C ALA A 329 -17.26 12.85 -13.39
N GLU A 330 -17.70 13.25 -14.58
CA GLU A 330 -17.48 14.60 -15.11
C GLU A 330 -17.99 15.67 -14.14
N GLY A 331 -17.15 16.67 -13.87
CA GLY A 331 -17.46 17.73 -12.90
C GLY A 331 -17.38 17.32 -11.43
N LEU A 332 -17.21 16.03 -11.12
CA LEU A 332 -17.02 15.54 -9.75
C LEU A 332 -15.53 15.41 -9.43
N GLU A 333 -15.13 15.77 -8.21
CA GLU A 333 -13.83 15.38 -7.66
C GLU A 333 -13.85 13.91 -7.17
N THR A 334 -12.68 13.35 -6.84
CA THR A 334 -12.53 11.92 -6.52
C THR A 334 -13.44 11.44 -5.38
N TYR A 335 -13.66 12.25 -4.33
CA TYR A 335 -14.58 11.88 -3.26
C TYR A 335 -16.06 11.99 -3.65
N ALA A 336 -16.44 12.99 -4.45
CA ALA A 336 -17.80 13.11 -4.94
C ALA A 336 -18.16 11.94 -5.88
N ALA A 337 -17.21 11.50 -6.71
CA ALA A 337 -17.37 10.28 -7.51
C ALA A 337 -17.56 9.02 -6.66
N GLN A 338 -16.82 8.87 -5.56
CA GLN A 338 -17.02 7.77 -4.60
C GLN A 338 -18.41 7.80 -3.97
N VAL A 339 -18.85 8.98 -3.51
CA VAL A 339 -20.19 9.14 -2.89
C VAL A 339 -21.29 8.80 -3.90
N ALA A 340 -21.19 9.29 -5.14
CA ALA A 340 -22.16 9.00 -6.20
C ALA A 340 -22.24 7.51 -6.55
N ALA A 341 -21.12 6.79 -6.54
CA ALA A 341 -21.06 5.37 -6.90
C ALA A 341 -21.42 4.41 -5.75
N ALA A 342 -21.34 4.87 -4.50
CA ALA A 342 -21.44 3.99 -3.34
C ALA A 342 -22.77 3.24 -3.20
N PRO A 343 -23.96 3.84 -3.43
CA PRO A 343 -25.24 3.13 -3.31
C PRO A 343 -25.33 1.92 -4.24
N THR A 344 -25.01 2.11 -5.52
CA THR A 344 -25.03 1.05 -6.53
C THR A 344 -24.01 -0.05 -6.23
N PHE A 345 -22.81 0.35 -5.79
CA PHE A 345 -21.75 -0.60 -5.42
C PHE A 345 -22.19 -1.51 -4.26
N VAL A 346 -22.79 -0.94 -3.21
CA VAL A 346 -23.25 -1.70 -2.04
C VAL A 346 -24.40 -2.64 -2.40
N GLN A 347 -25.33 -2.19 -3.26
CA GLN A 347 -26.41 -3.03 -3.76
C GLN A 347 -25.89 -4.22 -4.56
N ALA A 348 -24.88 -4.03 -5.40
CA ALA A 348 -24.24 -5.10 -6.17
C ALA A 348 -23.46 -6.09 -5.30
N ALA A 349 -22.93 -5.63 -4.15
CA ALA A 349 -22.18 -6.45 -3.20
C ALA A 349 -23.07 -7.23 -2.21
N ALA A 350 -24.38 -6.93 -2.16
CA ALA A 350 -25.31 -7.66 -1.29
C ALA A 350 -25.45 -9.12 -1.77
N PRO A 351 -25.38 -10.12 -0.89
CA PRO A 351 -25.60 -11.51 -1.29
C PRO A 351 -27.01 -11.65 -1.86
N THR A 352 -27.11 -12.10 -3.11
CA THR A 352 -28.39 -12.41 -3.75
C THR A 352 -29.07 -13.52 -2.96
N THR A 353 -30.05 -13.17 -2.14
CA THR A 353 -30.93 -14.16 -1.50
C THR A 353 -31.77 -14.80 -2.60
N THR A 354 -31.31 -15.93 -3.11
CA THR A 354 -32.18 -16.80 -3.90
C THR A 354 -33.25 -17.33 -2.93
N PRO A 355 -34.55 -17.11 -3.17
CA PRO A 355 -35.58 -17.69 -2.30
C PRO A 355 -35.46 -19.20 -2.40
N ALA A 356 -35.19 -19.86 -1.26
CA ALA A 356 -35.19 -21.31 -1.19
C ALA A 356 -36.57 -21.80 -1.63
N ALA A 357 -36.63 -22.50 -2.77
CA ALA A 357 -37.83 -23.18 -3.20
C ALA A 357 -38.23 -24.18 -2.11
N LEU A 358 -39.42 -23.99 -1.55
CA LEU A 358 -40.07 -24.93 -0.64
C LEU A 358 -40.11 -26.31 -1.32
N HIS A 359 -39.28 -27.25 -0.85
CA HIS A 359 -39.42 -28.66 -1.24
C HIS A 359 -40.54 -29.27 -0.42
N ASP A 360 -41.68 -29.41 -1.11
CA ASP A 360 -42.80 -30.25 -0.76
C ASP A 360 -42.33 -31.71 -0.57
N THR A 361 -42.72 -32.32 0.55
CA THR A 361 -42.34 -33.68 0.92
C THR A 361 -43.40 -34.65 0.38
N ALA A 362 -43.18 -35.16 -0.83
CA ALA A 362 -43.97 -36.25 -1.38
C ALA A 362 -43.12 -37.53 -1.56
N ARG A 363 -43.45 -38.52 -0.73
CA ARG A 363 -43.12 -39.95 -0.77
C ARG A 363 -42.83 -40.52 -2.16
N THR A 364 -41.81 -41.39 -2.27
CA THR A 364 -41.91 -42.63 -3.06
C THR A 364 -40.93 -43.71 -2.59
N ALA A 365 -41.36 -44.96 -2.76
CA ALA A 365 -40.88 -46.17 -2.11
C ALA A 365 -39.59 -46.78 -2.69
N ALA A 366 -38.93 -47.61 -1.87
CA ALA A 366 -37.84 -48.50 -2.25
C ALA A 366 -38.31 -49.71 -3.08
N PRO A 367 -37.35 -50.40 -3.73
CA PRO A 367 -37.38 -51.86 -3.72
C PRO A 367 -36.07 -52.49 -3.22
N ALA A 368 -36.21 -53.68 -2.65
CA ALA A 368 -35.19 -54.52 -2.05
C ALA A 368 -34.62 -55.56 -3.03
N ALA A 369 -33.37 -55.99 -2.79
CA ALA A 369 -32.82 -57.35 -3.01
C ALA A 369 -31.37 -57.37 -2.49
N LEU A 370 -31.03 -57.93 -1.33
CA LEU A 370 -30.75 -59.34 -0.99
C LEU A 370 -29.76 -60.06 -1.94
N GLN A 371 -28.53 -60.29 -1.44
CA GLN A 371 -27.74 -61.50 -1.68
C GLN A 371 -26.68 -61.71 -0.59
N ASN A 372 -26.31 -62.99 -0.42
CA ASN A 372 -26.11 -63.71 0.83
C ASN A 372 -24.64 -64.15 1.02
N THR A 373 -24.15 -64.10 2.26
CA THR A 373 -23.19 -64.99 2.97
C THR A 373 -22.10 -65.80 2.23
N ALA A 374 -20.84 -65.76 2.72
CA ALA A 374 -20.23 -66.83 3.55
C ALA A 374 -18.67 -66.79 3.68
N ARG A 375 -18.21 -66.95 4.95
CA ARG A 375 -17.07 -67.73 5.51
C ARG A 375 -15.59 -67.33 5.35
N THR A 376 -14.97 -67.19 6.54
CA THR A 376 -13.56 -67.22 6.99
C THR A 376 -12.90 -68.61 6.86
N PRO A 377 -11.54 -68.73 6.91
CA PRO A 377 -10.82 -68.94 8.19
C PRO A 377 -9.39 -68.33 8.32
N THR A 378 -8.95 -68.13 9.57
CA THR A 378 -7.58 -67.83 10.05
C THR A 378 -6.71 -69.10 10.16
N PRO A 379 -5.36 -69.08 10.40
CA PRO A 379 -4.81 -68.88 11.77
C PRO A 379 -3.34 -68.33 11.92
N THR A 380 -3.04 -67.84 13.15
CA THR A 380 -1.74 -67.86 13.92
C THR A 380 -0.47 -67.17 13.36
N THR A 381 0.44 -66.50 14.10
CA THR A 381 1.03 -66.66 15.46
C THR A 381 1.72 -65.36 15.95
N THR A 382 1.69 -65.08 17.27
CA THR A 382 2.63 -64.22 18.07
C THR A 382 3.68 -65.16 18.75
N PRO A 383 4.70 -64.79 19.59
CA PRO A 383 5.02 -63.51 20.26
C PRO A 383 6.53 -63.17 20.48
N ALA A 384 6.82 -61.99 21.03
CA ALA A 384 7.76 -61.80 22.15
C ALA A 384 7.69 -60.36 22.72
N ALA A 385 7.82 -60.27 24.05
CA ALA A 385 7.51 -59.13 24.91
C ALA A 385 8.73 -58.72 25.78
N LEU A 386 8.46 -57.85 26.76
CA LEU A 386 9.20 -57.51 28.01
C LEU A 386 10.10 -56.25 27.90
N HIS A 387 10.18 -55.32 28.85
CA HIS A 387 9.51 -54.95 30.13
C HIS A 387 10.04 -53.51 30.45
N ASP A 388 9.26 -52.53 30.95
CA ASP A 388 8.87 -52.27 32.37
C ASP A 388 10.05 -51.85 33.27
N THR A 389 10.05 -50.88 34.20
CA THR A 389 9.09 -49.95 34.84
C THR A 389 9.86 -48.93 35.71
N ALA A 390 9.24 -47.76 36.00
CA ALA A 390 9.15 -46.97 37.27
C ALA A 390 10.39 -46.76 38.21
N ARG A 391 10.60 -45.64 38.93
CA ARG A 391 9.66 -44.91 39.83
C ARG A 391 10.35 -43.68 40.51
N THR A 392 9.55 -42.64 40.83
CA THR A 392 9.59 -41.68 41.99
C THR A 392 10.80 -40.78 42.32
N ALA A 393 10.58 -39.46 42.43
CA ALA A 393 10.59 -38.66 43.69
C ALA A 393 10.37 -37.15 43.43
N ALA A 394 9.58 -36.49 44.30
CA ALA A 394 9.55 -35.03 44.57
C ALA A 394 10.43 -34.77 45.84
N PRO A 395 10.73 -33.54 46.34
CA PRO A 395 9.89 -32.31 46.38
C PRO A 395 10.64 -30.95 46.28
N ALA A 396 9.90 -29.83 46.28
CA ALA A 396 10.10 -28.66 47.18
C ALA A 396 9.43 -27.37 46.64
N ALA A 397 8.82 -26.63 47.57
CA ALA A 397 8.06 -25.40 47.40
C ALA A 397 8.93 -24.13 47.50
N LEU A 398 8.42 -23.00 47.00
CA LEU A 398 8.57 -21.66 47.60
C LEU A 398 7.55 -20.69 46.98
N GLN A 399 6.54 -20.34 47.75
CA GLN A 399 5.68 -19.16 47.58
C GLN A 399 6.35 -17.99 48.32
N ASN A 400 6.30 -16.79 47.73
CA ASN A 400 6.42 -15.57 48.53
C ASN A 400 5.51 -14.47 47.97
N THR A 401 4.71 -13.91 48.88
CA THR A 401 3.76 -12.81 48.69
C THR A 401 4.30 -11.55 49.37
N ALA A 402 4.34 -10.40 48.70
CA ALA A 402 4.31 -9.06 49.32
C ALA A 402 3.99 -8.02 48.22
N ARG A 403 2.79 -7.43 48.20
CA ARG A 403 2.44 -6.09 48.71
C ARG A 403 3.13 -4.91 48.01
N THR A 404 2.30 -4.15 47.31
CA THR A 404 2.46 -2.78 46.79
C THR A 404 2.87 -1.77 47.87
N PRO A 405 3.43 -0.61 47.46
CA PRO A 405 2.63 0.60 47.58
C PRO A 405 2.67 1.51 46.33
N ALA A 406 1.57 2.24 46.15
CA ALA A 406 1.40 3.32 45.17
C ALA A 406 2.27 4.55 45.50
N PRO A 407 2.37 5.50 44.54
CA PRO A 407 2.39 6.91 44.89
C PRO A 407 1.18 7.68 44.32
N THR A 408 0.72 8.58 45.18
CA THR A 408 -0.41 9.53 45.17
C THR A 408 -0.23 10.66 44.13
N PRO A 409 -1.29 11.44 43.76
CA PRO A 409 -1.35 12.24 42.53
C PRO A 409 -1.11 13.75 42.74
N ALA A 410 -1.09 14.49 41.61
CA ALA A 410 -1.49 15.90 41.36
C ALA A 410 -0.41 16.77 40.64
N PRO A 411 -0.75 17.93 40.02
CA PRO A 411 -2.07 18.52 39.73
C PRO A 411 -2.29 18.93 38.24
N ASP A 412 -3.53 19.35 37.95
CA ASP A 412 -3.97 20.05 36.74
C ASP A 412 -3.18 21.32 36.41
N ALA A 413 -2.96 21.56 35.11
CA ALA A 413 -2.90 22.90 34.53
C ALA A 413 -3.33 22.86 33.05
N ALA A 414 -4.34 23.66 32.74
CA ALA A 414 -4.91 23.88 31.42
C ALA A 414 -3.96 24.63 30.47
N ALA A 415 -3.99 24.28 29.17
CA ALA A 415 -3.95 25.25 28.07
C ALA A 415 -4.27 24.54 26.74
N ALA A 416 -5.37 24.95 26.13
CA ALA A 416 -5.72 24.61 24.76
C ALA A 416 -4.67 25.17 23.78
N ALA A 417 -4.20 24.35 22.85
CA ALA A 417 -3.52 24.80 21.65
C ALA A 417 -4.02 23.99 20.45
N ALA A 418 -4.67 24.68 19.53
CA ALA A 418 -5.15 24.15 18.25
C ALA A 418 -3.99 23.63 17.38
N PRO A 419 -4.17 22.55 16.61
CA PRO A 419 -3.16 22.16 15.64
C PRO A 419 -3.18 23.12 14.44
N ALA A 420 -2.03 23.74 14.20
CA ALA A 420 -1.78 24.68 13.12
C ALA A 420 -1.89 24.00 11.75
N THR A 421 -2.75 24.56 10.91
CA THR A 421 -2.86 24.31 9.48
C THR A 421 -1.58 24.78 8.79
N VAL A 422 -0.80 23.87 8.21
CA VAL A 422 0.31 24.26 7.31
C VAL A 422 -0.30 24.63 5.96
N GLN A 423 -0.62 25.92 5.80
CA GLN A 423 -0.92 26.54 4.51
C GLN A 423 0.38 26.67 3.71
N ASN A 424 0.44 25.99 2.55
CA ASN A 424 1.51 26.19 1.57
C ASN A 424 1.30 27.55 0.88
N ALA A 425 2.05 28.57 1.32
CA ALA A 425 2.13 29.85 0.63
C ALA A 425 3.03 29.71 -0.62
N THR A 426 2.41 29.91 -1.78
CA THR A 426 3.05 30.07 -3.08
C THR A 426 3.95 31.31 -3.10
N ARG A 427 5.27 31.14 -3.20
CA ARG A 427 6.18 32.23 -3.60
C ARG A 427 6.30 32.28 -5.11
N THR A 428 5.60 33.24 -5.68
CA THR A 428 5.80 33.75 -7.04
C THR A 428 7.18 34.39 -7.13
N ALA A 429 8.02 33.95 -8.07
CA ALA A 429 9.25 34.66 -8.45
C ALA A 429 9.18 34.94 -9.95
N ALA A 430 9.23 36.23 -10.30
CA ALA A 430 9.42 36.74 -11.65
C ALA A 430 10.49 37.87 -11.55
N PRO A 431 11.16 38.26 -12.65
CA PRO A 431 12.53 37.86 -12.93
C PRO A 431 13.55 38.99 -12.71
N ALA A 432 14.81 38.60 -12.54
CA ALA A 432 15.96 39.49 -12.47
C ALA A 432 16.20 40.22 -13.80
N ALA A 433 16.20 41.55 -13.76
CA ALA A 433 16.65 42.40 -14.85
C ALA A 433 18.18 42.51 -14.84
N VAL A 434 18.77 42.23 -16.01
CA VAL A 434 20.16 42.45 -16.35
C VAL A 434 20.44 43.96 -16.40
N ARG A 435 21.44 44.44 -15.67
CA ARG A 435 22.20 45.64 -16.02
C ARG A 435 23.69 45.41 -15.82
N ARG A 436 24.41 45.41 -16.94
CA ARG A 436 25.86 45.69 -17.02
C ARG A 436 26.10 47.15 -16.61
N ALA A 437 27.16 47.39 -15.86
CA ALA A 437 27.98 48.60 -16.01
C ALA A 437 29.36 48.37 -15.41
N ASP A 438 30.36 48.69 -16.22
CA ASP A 438 31.79 48.53 -16.02
C ASP A 438 32.40 49.48 -14.97
N ARG A 439 33.42 48.95 -14.28
CA ARG A 439 34.78 49.50 -14.08
C ARG A 439 34.93 51.03 -13.83
N LYS A 440 35.43 51.39 -12.65
CA LYS A 440 36.19 52.63 -12.41
C LYS A 440 37.41 52.38 -11.53
N GLU A 441 38.59 52.59 -12.12
CA GLU A 441 39.82 53.03 -11.46
C GLU A 441 40.33 54.28 -12.22
N HIS A 442 40.86 55.23 -11.44
CA HIS A 442 41.85 56.32 -11.71
C HIS A 442 42.12 56.81 -13.16
N HIS A 443 42.32 58.09 -13.48
CA HIS A 443 43.10 59.15 -12.83
C HIS A 443 42.90 60.51 -13.58
N HIS A 444 43.17 61.62 -12.87
CA HIS A 444 43.68 62.96 -13.29
C HIS A 444 43.17 63.75 -14.53
N GLY A 445 42.99 65.07 -14.32
CA GLY A 445 43.52 66.09 -15.25
C GLY A 445 42.58 67.22 -15.73
N THR A 446 42.57 68.35 -15.01
CA THR A 446 42.83 69.73 -15.49
C THR A 446 41.99 70.38 -16.61
N THR A 447 41.42 71.57 -16.28
CA THR A 447 41.07 72.77 -17.12
C THR A 447 40.06 72.59 -18.26
N ALA A 448 39.15 73.53 -18.57
CA ALA A 448 38.97 74.94 -18.25
C ALA A 448 37.46 75.27 -18.24
#